data_AF-A0A7C4EWR2-F1
#
_entry.id   AF-A0A7C4EWR2-F1
#
_cell.length_a   1.000
_cell.length_b   1.000
_cell.length_c   1.000
_cell.angle_alpha   90.00
_cell.angle_beta   90.00
_cell.angle_gamma   90.00
#
_symmetry.space_group_name_H-M   'P 1'
#
loop_
_entity.id
_entity.type
_entity.pdbx_description
1 polymer ?
#
loop_
_entity_poly.entity_id
_entity_poly.type
_entity_poly.pdbx_seq_one_letter_code
_entity_poly.pdbx_strand_id
1 'polypeptide(L)'
;MSYLPNGDKILMNKIFVFLCIFWLAGCASLNLVKDRLPPPSPVAGSGEILFQYDFPSARTVSVAGEFNGWEWQSSQPRAIFLKKNEKGIWQAKVKIAPGRYQYKIVLDYQTWILDPYNPYTIDDGRGNINSLLVVK
;
A
#
# COMPACT_ATOMS: atom_id res chain seq x y z
N MET A 1 29.57 -71.85 -14.62
CA MET A 1 30.61 -71.47 -13.66
C MET A 1 31.23 -70.15 -14.12
N SER A 2 30.66 -69.02 -13.70
CA SER A 2 31.32 -67.71 -13.67
C SER A 2 30.37 -66.71 -13.02
N TYR A 3 30.59 -66.52 -11.72
CA TYR A 3 29.99 -65.48 -10.90
C TYR A 3 30.45 -64.10 -11.35
N LEU A 4 29.53 -63.16 -11.52
CA LEU A 4 29.80 -61.73 -11.45
C LEU A 4 28.69 -61.03 -10.64
N PRO A 5 29.01 -59.93 -9.94
CA PRO A 5 28.71 -59.81 -8.52
C PRO A 5 27.53 -58.89 -8.19
N ASN A 6 26.90 -59.21 -7.05
CA ASN A 6 25.95 -58.39 -6.28
C ASN A 6 26.57 -57.04 -5.83
N GLY A 7 26.71 -56.08 -6.76
CA GLY A 7 27.31 -54.77 -6.48
C GLY A 7 26.32 -53.60 -6.38
N ASP A 8 25.13 -53.69 -6.98
CA ASP A 8 24.36 -52.47 -7.30
C ASP A 8 23.16 -52.18 -6.39
N LYS A 9 22.88 -53.02 -5.38
CA LYS A 9 21.71 -52.85 -4.51
C LYS A 9 21.97 -52.12 -3.19
N ILE A 10 23.22 -51.82 -2.86
CA ILE A 10 23.60 -51.17 -1.59
C ILE A 10 23.80 -49.65 -1.76
N LEU A 11 24.06 -49.17 -2.98
CA LEU A 11 24.28 -47.74 -3.25
C LEU A 11 22.96 -46.94 -3.42
N MET A 12 21.89 -47.58 -3.88
CA MET A 12 20.62 -46.89 -4.14
C MET A 12 19.79 -46.60 -2.87
N ASN A 13 20.10 -47.26 -1.74
CA ASN A 13 19.39 -47.10 -0.48
C ASN A 13 20.05 -46.11 0.52
N LYS A 14 21.19 -45.50 0.14
CA LYS A 14 21.87 -44.46 0.96
C LYS A 14 21.72 -43.05 0.41
N ILE A 15 21.22 -42.90 -0.82
CA ILE A 15 20.91 -41.60 -1.43
C ILE A 15 19.48 -41.14 -1.06
N PHE A 16 18.56 -42.08 -0.83
CA PHE A 16 17.16 -41.75 -0.51
C PHE A 16 16.89 -41.33 0.94
N VAL A 17 17.78 -41.65 1.89
CA VAL A 17 17.57 -41.36 3.32
C VAL A 17 18.26 -40.06 3.78
N PHE A 18 19.10 -39.45 2.94
CA PHE A 18 19.81 -38.19 3.26
C PHE A 18 19.14 -36.92 2.72
N LEU A 19 17.97 -37.03 2.09
CA LEU A 19 17.20 -35.90 1.57
C LEU A 19 15.93 -35.58 2.39
N CYS A 20 15.74 -36.20 3.55
CA CYS A 20 14.49 -36.09 4.30
C CYS A 20 14.50 -35.28 5.58
N ILE A 21 15.63 -34.94 6.23
CA ILE A 21 15.56 -34.13 7.46
C ILE A 21 16.85 -33.29 7.61
N PHE A 22 16.80 -32.02 7.21
CA PHE A 22 17.63 -30.86 7.60
C PHE A 22 17.40 -29.79 6.50
N TRP A 23 16.55 -28.78 6.60
CA TRP A 23 16.14 -27.99 7.76
C TRP A 23 14.68 -27.55 7.61
N LEU A 24 13.90 -27.92 8.62
CA LEU A 24 12.71 -27.21 9.06
C LEU A 24 13.10 -25.76 9.45
N ALA A 25 13.05 -24.85 8.50
CA ALA A 25 12.56 -23.51 8.74
C ALA A 25 11.39 -23.36 7.76
N GLY A 26 10.28 -24.04 8.03
CA GLY A 26 9.34 -23.47 8.99
C GLY A 26 8.73 -22.29 8.29
N CYS A 27 7.65 -22.57 7.56
CA CYS A 27 6.75 -21.65 6.89
C CYS A 27 6.89 -20.23 7.45
N ALA A 28 7.77 -19.41 6.87
CA ALA A 28 7.57 -17.98 6.92
C ALA A 28 6.31 -17.82 6.09
N SER A 29 5.16 -17.86 6.76
CA SER A 29 3.92 -17.33 6.23
C SER A 29 4.30 -15.99 5.66
N LEU A 30 4.46 -15.99 4.35
CA LEU A 30 4.49 -14.81 3.53
C LEU A 30 3.22 -14.09 3.94
N ASN A 31 3.35 -13.10 4.83
CA ASN A 31 2.35 -12.05 5.02
C ASN A 31 2.30 -11.23 3.71
N LEU A 32 2.01 -11.93 2.61
CA LEU A 32 1.94 -11.44 1.23
C LEU A 32 0.60 -10.75 0.99
N VAL A 33 -0.31 -10.82 1.97
CA VAL A 33 -1.40 -9.88 2.11
C VAL A 33 -0.91 -8.79 3.05
N LYS A 34 -0.30 -7.75 2.49
CA LYS A 34 -0.09 -6.50 3.24
C LYS A 34 -1.48 -5.97 3.58
N ASP A 35 -1.78 -5.79 4.86
CA ASP A 35 -3.08 -5.27 5.30
C ASP A 35 -3.44 -4.02 4.49
N ARG A 36 -4.63 -4.03 3.87
CA ARG A 36 -5.11 -2.88 3.11
C ARG A 36 -5.24 -1.70 4.06
N LEU A 37 -4.57 -0.59 3.74
CA LEU A 37 -4.73 0.64 4.51
C LEU A 37 -6.20 1.08 4.49
N PRO A 38 -6.72 1.64 5.61
CA PRO A 38 -8.08 2.13 5.65
C PRO A 38 -8.24 3.36 4.73
N PRO A 39 -9.48 3.66 4.29
CA PRO A 39 -9.75 4.94 3.64
C PRO A 39 -9.49 6.12 4.59
N PRO A 40 -9.43 7.36 4.09
CA PRO A 40 -9.25 8.52 4.94
C PRO A 40 -10.28 8.57 6.06
N SER A 41 -9.83 8.73 7.30
CA SER A 41 -10.66 8.52 8.48
C SER A 41 -10.40 9.57 9.57
N PRO A 42 -11.40 9.88 10.42
CA PRO A 42 -11.22 10.81 11.52
C PRO A 42 -10.19 10.32 12.54
N VAL A 43 -9.32 11.23 12.99
CA VAL A 43 -8.38 11.00 14.08
C VAL A 43 -9.07 11.39 15.40
N ALA A 44 -9.27 10.39 16.26
CA ALA A 44 -9.95 10.54 17.55
C ALA A 44 -9.39 11.72 18.37
N GLY A 45 -10.29 12.58 18.85
CA GLY A 45 -9.96 13.72 19.71
C GLY A 45 -9.33 14.94 19.04
N SER A 46 -9.03 14.89 17.73
CA SER A 46 -8.33 15.99 17.03
C SER A 46 -9.22 16.78 16.06
N GLY A 47 -10.30 16.18 15.56
CA GLY A 47 -11.09 16.75 14.46
C GLY A 47 -10.37 16.74 13.10
N GLU A 48 -9.27 16.00 12.98
CA GLU A 48 -8.49 15.87 11.73
C GLU A 48 -8.89 14.60 10.98
N ILE A 49 -8.71 14.62 9.65
CA ILE A 49 -8.79 13.45 8.80
C ILE A 49 -7.38 12.95 8.50
N LEU A 50 -7.15 11.66 8.74
CA LEU A 50 -5.90 10.98 8.44
C LEU A 50 -5.96 10.39 7.03
N PHE A 51 -5.06 10.83 6.17
CA PHE A 51 -4.77 10.24 4.87
C PHE A 51 -3.55 9.34 5.00
N GLN A 52 -3.59 8.11 4.45
CA GLN A 52 -2.48 7.16 4.48
C GLN A 52 -2.33 6.42 3.16
N TYR A 53 -1.08 6.32 2.65
CA TYR A 53 -0.81 5.61 1.40
C TYR A 53 0.49 4.83 1.38
N ASP A 54 0.47 3.66 0.74
CA ASP A 54 1.64 2.82 0.49
C ASP A 54 2.16 3.01 -0.94
N PHE A 55 2.93 4.07 -1.15
CA PHE A 55 3.60 4.37 -2.42
C PHE A 55 5.12 4.40 -2.22
N PRO A 56 5.79 3.24 -2.06
CA PRO A 56 7.21 3.19 -1.68
C PRO A 56 8.12 3.89 -2.70
N SER A 57 7.78 3.79 -3.99
CA SER A 57 8.52 4.37 -5.12
C SER A 57 8.23 5.85 -5.37
N ALA A 58 7.19 6.43 -4.76
CA ALA A 58 6.92 7.85 -4.90
C ALA A 58 8.01 8.68 -4.20
N ARG A 59 8.38 9.79 -4.80
CA ARG A 59 9.28 10.80 -4.24
C ARG A 59 8.49 11.87 -3.49
N THR A 60 7.31 12.22 -3.99
CA THR A 60 6.36 13.09 -3.30
C THR A 60 4.94 12.54 -3.41
N VAL A 61 4.17 12.75 -2.34
CA VAL A 61 2.75 12.43 -2.30
C VAL A 61 2.03 13.65 -1.72
N SER A 62 1.12 14.23 -2.49
CA SER A 62 0.21 15.25 -2.01
C SER A 62 -1.25 14.83 -2.23
N VAL A 63 -2.13 15.37 -1.40
CA VAL A 63 -3.58 15.24 -1.57
C VAL A 63 -4.13 16.59 -2.01
N ALA A 64 -4.97 16.56 -3.04
CA ALA A 64 -5.58 17.74 -3.61
C ALA A 64 -7.07 17.52 -3.78
N GLY A 65 -7.87 18.49 -3.35
CA GLY A 65 -9.32 18.40 -3.42
C GLY A 65 -10.00 19.73 -3.14
N GLU A 66 -11.32 19.70 -3.08
CA GLU A 66 -12.13 20.89 -2.86
C GLU A 66 -11.77 21.62 -1.55
N PHE A 67 -11.38 20.89 -0.50
CA PHE A 67 -11.01 21.45 0.81
C PHE A 67 -9.72 22.28 0.81
N ASN A 68 -8.86 22.14 -0.21
CA ASN A 68 -7.65 22.96 -0.35
C ASN A 68 -7.58 23.71 -1.69
N GLY A 69 -8.70 23.79 -2.41
CA GLY A 69 -8.76 24.47 -3.70
C GLY A 69 -7.96 23.78 -4.80
N TRP A 70 -7.79 22.46 -4.72
CA TRP A 70 -7.01 21.66 -5.67
C TRP A 70 -5.54 22.08 -5.77
N GLU A 71 -4.96 22.57 -4.67
CA GLU A 71 -3.53 22.89 -4.58
C GLU A 71 -2.70 21.65 -4.26
N TRP A 72 -1.65 21.39 -5.05
CA TRP A 72 -0.84 20.18 -5.02
C TRP A 72 0.66 20.41 -5.22
N GLN A 73 1.07 21.60 -5.69
CA GLN A 73 2.47 21.98 -5.91
C GLN A 73 3.08 22.61 -4.67
N SER A 74 4.39 22.46 -4.49
CA SER A 74 5.11 23.05 -3.33
C SER A 74 5.10 24.58 -3.32
N SER A 75 4.89 25.22 -4.47
CA SER A 75 4.73 26.67 -4.61
C SER A 75 3.36 27.20 -4.18
N GLN A 76 2.38 26.32 -3.95
CA GLN A 76 1.01 26.69 -3.64
C GLN A 76 0.76 26.69 -2.13
N PRO A 77 0.16 27.75 -1.56
CA PRO A 77 0.10 27.98 -0.11
C PRO A 77 -0.73 26.97 0.69
N ARG A 78 -1.69 26.28 0.06
CA ARG A 78 -2.60 25.30 0.68
C ARG A 78 -2.31 23.87 0.22
N ALA A 79 -1.18 23.63 -0.45
CA ALA A 79 -0.79 22.28 -0.84
C ALA A 79 -0.54 21.40 0.40
N ILE A 80 -1.08 20.18 0.38
CA ILE A 80 -0.98 19.24 1.51
C ILE A 80 -0.08 18.08 1.10
N PHE A 81 1.17 18.09 1.60
CA PHE A 81 2.12 17.01 1.40
C PHE A 81 2.08 16.01 2.55
N LEU A 82 2.13 14.73 2.20
CA LEU A 82 2.24 13.65 3.14
C LEU A 82 3.71 13.41 3.49
N LYS A 83 3.96 12.84 4.68
CA LYS A 83 5.29 12.43 5.15
C LYS A 83 5.30 10.94 5.44
N LYS A 84 6.41 10.27 5.16
CA LYS A 84 6.59 8.86 5.54
C LYS A 84 6.66 8.72 7.06
N ASN A 85 5.96 7.75 7.61
CA ASN A 85 6.13 7.31 8.99
C ASN A 85 7.27 6.29 9.12
N GLU A 86 7.50 5.76 10.33
CA GLU A 86 8.55 4.77 10.62
C GLU A 86 8.42 3.47 9.80
N LYS A 87 7.22 3.17 9.30
CA LYS A 87 6.94 2.01 8.44
C LYS A 87 7.04 2.34 6.94
N GLY A 88 7.44 3.55 6.58
CA GLY A 88 7.53 4.02 5.20
C GLY A 88 6.18 4.39 4.55
N ILE A 89 5.09 4.38 5.32
CA ILE A 89 3.74 4.74 4.85
C ILE A 89 3.60 6.26 4.84
N TRP A 90 3.16 6.81 3.70
CA TRP A 90 2.86 8.24 3.56
C TRP A 90 1.64 8.60 4.40
N GLN A 91 1.72 9.66 5.21
CA GLN A 91 0.58 10.13 6.00
C GLN A 91 0.51 11.65 6.13
N ALA A 92 -0.72 12.17 6.23
CA ALA A 92 -1.02 13.54 6.64
C ALA A 92 -2.29 13.56 7.49
N LYS A 93 -2.30 14.41 8.51
CA LYS A 93 -3.51 14.75 9.27
C LYS A 93 -3.95 16.14 8.85
N VAL A 94 -5.21 16.28 8.44
CA VAL A 94 -5.72 17.51 7.83
C VAL A 94 -7.01 17.90 8.52
N LYS A 95 -7.12 19.16 8.95
CA LYS A 95 -8.38 19.73 9.43
C LYS A 95 -9.27 20.02 8.23
N ILE A 96 -10.39 19.31 8.13
CA ILE A 96 -11.40 19.49 7.09
C ILE A 96 -12.74 19.64 7.80
N ALA A 97 -13.50 20.68 7.45
CA ALA A 97 -14.82 20.89 8.04
C ALA A 97 -15.79 19.75 7.63
N PRO A 98 -16.86 19.49 8.39
CA PRO A 98 -17.90 18.57 7.96
C PRO A 98 -18.46 18.93 6.58
N GLY A 99 -18.62 17.92 5.72
CA GLY A 99 -19.00 18.13 4.33
C GLY A 99 -18.71 16.94 3.41
N ARG A 100 -19.00 17.14 2.12
CA ARG A 100 -18.70 16.20 1.03
C ARG A 100 -17.68 16.86 0.12
N TYR A 101 -16.56 16.19 -0.13
CA TYR A 101 -15.44 16.74 -0.88
C TYR A 101 -14.94 15.78 -1.96
N GLN A 102 -14.70 16.30 -3.14
CA GLN A 102 -13.96 15.61 -4.20
C GLN A 102 -12.46 15.79 -4.00
N TYR A 103 -11.68 14.73 -4.26
CA TYR A 103 -10.23 14.78 -4.16
C TYR A 103 -9.53 13.73 -5.02
N LYS A 104 -8.22 13.89 -5.19
CA LYS A 104 -7.28 12.96 -5.80
C LYS A 104 -5.94 12.99 -5.08
N ILE A 105 -5.12 11.98 -5.37
CA ILE A 105 -3.73 11.90 -4.93
C ILE A 105 -2.83 12.29 -6.08
N VAL A 106 -1.85 13.14 -5.80
CA VAL A 106 -0.84 13.57 -6.77
C VAL A 106 0.50 12.99 -6.37
N LEU A 107 1.02 12.12 -7.23
CA LEU A 107 2.34 11.50 -7.08
C LEU A 107 3.35 12.27 -7.92
N ASP A 108 4.52 12.53 -7.35
CA ASP A 108 5.67 13.10 -8.05
C ASP A 108 5.34 14.39 -8.84
N TYR A 109 4.43 15.21 -8.31
CA TYR A 109 4.01 16.47 -8.92
C TYR A 109 3.37 16.35 -10.32
N GLN A 110 2.94 15.17 -10.76
CA GLN A 110 2.48 14.99 -12.15
C GLN A 110 1.34 13.99 -12.27
N THR A 111 1.42 12.88 -11.53
CA THR A 111 0.53 11.75 -11.74
C THR A 111 -0.66 11.85 -10.79
N TRP A 112 -1.85 12.07 -11.37
CA TRP A 112 -3.11 12.15 -10.64
C TRP A 112 -3.80 10.79 -10.61
N ILE A 113 -4.06 10.28 -9.41
CA ILE A 113 -4.75 9.00 -9.22
C ILE A 113 -5.95 9.16 -8.29
N LEU A 114 -6.90 8.23 -8.43
CA LEU A 114 -7.91 8.00 -7.40
C LEU A 114 -7.25 7.46 -6.14
N ASP A 115 -7.87 7.69 -5.00
CA ASP A 115 -7.49 7.06 -3.75
C ASP A 115 -7.73 5.55 -3.86
N PRO A 116 -6.68 4.70 -3.85
CA PRO A 116 -6.83 3.26 -4.02
C PRO A 116 -7.48 2.56 -2.81
N TYR A 117 -7.58 3.26 -1.67
CA TYR A 117 -8.14 2.76 -0.42
C TYR A 117 -9.58 3.23 -0.20
N ASN A 118 -10.02 4.29 -0.88
CA ASN A 118 -11.39 4.79 -0.85
C ASN A 118 -12.23 4.22 -2.02
N PRO A 119 -13.23 3.35 -1.76
CA PRO A 119 -14.08 2.81 -2.82
C PRO A 119 -15.10 3.83 -3.36
N TYR A 120 -15.32 4.96 -2.67
CA TYR A 120 -16.30 5.95 -3.08
C TYR A 120 -15.70 6.93 -4.08
N THR A 121 -16.35 7.02 -5.23
CA THR A 121 -15.97 7.92 -6.32
C THR A 121 -17.19 8.71 -6.81
N ILE A 122 -16.93 9.79 -7.54
CA ILE A 122 -17.96 10.65 -8.13
C ILE A 122 -17.45 11.23 -9.45
N ASP A 123 -18.34 11.31 -10.44
CA ASP A 123 -18.10 11.99 -11.71
C ASP A 123 -18.27 13.51 -11.51
N ASP A 124 -17.34 14.30 -12.02
CA ASP A 124 -17.35 15.77 -11.91
C ASP A 124 -18.26 16.47 -12.93
N GLY A 125 -18.96 15.71 -13.77
CA GLY A 125 -19.82 16.19 -14.85
C GLY A 125 -19.04 16.65 -16.09
N ARG A 126 -17.71 16.50 -16.10
CA ARG A 126 -16.80 16.91 -17.18
C ARG A 126 -15.97 15.74 -17.71
N GLY A 127 -16.36 14.52 -17.36
CA GLY A 127 -15.69 13.29 -17.76
C GLY A 127 -14.50 12.92 -16.88
N ASN A 128 -14.29 13.59 -15.73
CA ASN A 128 -13.32 13.14 -14.74
C ASN A 128 -14.01 12.42 -13.59
N ILE A 129 -13.38 11.35 -13.13
CA ILE A 129 -13.76 10.65 -11.90
C ILE A 129 -12.83 11.10 -10.78
N ASN A 130 -13.39 11.44 -9.63
CA ASN A 130 -12.69 11.83 -8.41
C ASN A 130 -13.05 10.91 -7.24
N SER A 131 -12.21 10.87 -6.21
CA SER A 131 -12.54 10.18 -4.95
C SER A 131 -13.47 11.05 -4.12
N LEU A 132 -14.44 10.45 -3.45
CA LEU A 132 -15.40 11.15 -2.61
C LEU A 132 -15.07 10.97 -1.12
N LEU A 133 -14.74 12.07 -0.46
CA LEU A 133 -14.55 12.14 0.99
C LEU A 133 -15.83 12.68 1.64
N VAL A 134 -16.30 12.00 2.69
CA VAL A 134 -17.41 12.47 3.52
C VAL A 134 -16.91 12.65 4.94
N VAL A 135 -16.89 13.90 5.40
CA VAL A 135 -16.53 14.29 6.77
C VAL A 135 -17.83 14.57 7.53
N LYS A 136 -17.97 13.94 8.71
CA LYS A 136 -19.15 14.03 9.56
C LYS A 136 -18.87 14.91 10.77
#